data_AF-A0A174SW88-F1
#
_entry.id   AF-A0A174SW88-F1
#
_cell.length_a   1.000
_cell.length_b   1.000
_cell.length_c   1.000
_cell.angle_alpha   90.00
_cell.angle_beta   90.00
_cell.angle_gamma   90.00
#
_symmetry.space_group_name_H-M   'P 1'
#
loop_
_entity.id
_entity.type
_entity.pdbx_description
1 polymer ?
#
loop_
_entity_poly.entity_id
_entity_poly.type
_entity_poly.pdbx_seq_one_letter_code
_entity_poly.pdbx_strand_id
1 'polypeptide(L)'
;MFKKRSLVFLLCIMLFSTFSVRTIKADTENKYFLIIFDSYKEFTANENLLNKLVRVMVTSGSDLKIKRWNEYTNEDVVNASGVVVLAVEDELNNKVNSIKENNSNVVTFNESNLDMLDRGNELILKRYLEREFNIDNSKKGTYLVLKNVYPYDSLKELVEKVEYLKERGINFIVDAMPVFKNQNFDSMKRYTEALRYCAANGGTIFISSPYIYQSQNIQVSELISKMTLAYESFVNYWIYPVGLTVPNEWIYSYDKENFINRSNSILLWNNRDIGNLNIRSLNIKGIKNVLVEEEWKKLDKEYYHGVALAINGNTENDLFQKTVEEMLSSGIVFSNPTKRMDMEISFGNYKIEGNYKGIFLNGKSVYTERFISNKEYSKAFINEEIEEEDKVSLSAFNKGIFTITLIAICIFIIFFFNSRRIDKKKYFK
;
A
#
# COMPACT_ATOMS: atom_id res chain seq x y z
N MET A 1 -27.92 19.60 54.31
CA MET A 1 -27.71 18.91 53.00
C MET A 1 -26.67 19.57 52.09
N PHE A 2 -26.35 20.87 52.22
CA PHE A 2 -25.42 21.58 51.33
C PHE A 2 -23.92 21.25 51.50
N LYS A 3 -23.46 20.86 52.70
CA LYS A 3 -22.03 20.60 52.96
C LYS A 3 -21.48 19.32 52.31
N LYS A 4 -22.29 18.26 52.16
CA LYS A 4 -21.85 17.00 51.52
C LYS A 4 -21.73 17.09 50.00
N ARG A 5 -22.57 17.90 49.34
CA ARG A 5 -22.51 18.09 47.88
C ARG A 5 -21.31 18.94 47.44
N SER A 6 -20.94 19.94 48.25
CA SER A 6 -19.74 20.76 48.00
C SER A 6 -18.44 19.96 48.15
N LEU A 7 -18.37 19.02 49.11
CA LEU A 7 -17.21 18.17 49.32
C LEU A 7 -16.99 17.20 48.14
N VAL A 8 -18.06 16.59 47.60
CA VAL A 8 -17.98 15.70 46.43
C VAL A 8 -17.52 16.47 45.18
N PHE A 9 -17.99 17.70 44.99
CA PHE A 9 -17.57 18.54 43.88
C PHE A 9 -16.08 18.92 43.96
N LEU A 10 -15.59 19.21 45.16
CA LEU A 10 -14.18 19.54 45.41
C LEU A 10 -13.27 18.31 45.26
N LEU A 11 -13.76 17.11 45.63
CA LEU A 11 -13.08 15.84 45.40
C LEU A 11 -12.99 15.50 43.91
N CYS A 12 -14.05 15.78 43.13
CA CYS A 12 -14.01 15.62 41.67
C CYS A 12 -13.02 16.58 41.00
N ILE A 13 -12.93 17.84 41.46
CA ILE A 13 -11.95 18.81 40.96
C ILE A 13 -10.53 18.38 41.33
N MET A 14 -10.29 17.86 42.54
CA MET A 14 -8.98 17.33 42.93
C MET A 14 -8.58 16.05 42.18
N LEU A 15 -9.55 15.19 41.84
CA LEU A 15 -9.33 14.05 40.94
C LEU A 15 -8.99 14.53 39.53
N PHE A 16 -9.65 15.58 39.02
CA PHE A 16 -9.29 16.18 37.72
C PHE A 16 -7.93 16.92 37.73
N SER A 17 -7.50 17.50 38.85
CA SER A 17 -6.19 18.17 38.93
C SER A 17 -5.01 17.20 39.14
N THR A 18 -5.27 16.00 39.64
CA THR A 18 -4.27 14.93 39.77
C THR A 18 -4.15 14.08 38.50
N PHE A 19 -5.18 14.04 37.66
CA PHE A 19 -5.02 13.76 36.22
C PHE A 19 -4.55 15.02 35.48
N SER A 20 -3.37 15.52 35.85
CA SER A 20 -2.58 16.27 34.88
C SER A 20 -2.19 15.28 33.78
N VAL A 21 -3.09 15.11 32.80
CA VAL A 21 -2.69 14.61 31.50
C VAL A 21 -1.62 15.58 31.06
N ARG A 22 -0.35 15.15 31.15
CA ARG A 22 0.74 15.84 30.50
C ARG A 22 0.41 15.80 29.02
N THR A 23 -0.29 16.82 28.54
CA THR A 23 -0.41 17.10 27.12
C THR A 23 0.96 17.59 26.67
N ILE A 24 1.89 16.66 26.54
CA ILE A 24 3.09 16.88 25.77
C ILE A 24 2.63 16.66 24.33
N LYS A 25 2.18 17.76 23.70
CA LYS A 25 2.44 17.88 22.27
C LYS A 25 3.94 17.74 22.12
N ALA A 26 4.39 16.93 21.16
CA ALA A 26 5.77 16.97 20.70
C ALA A 26 6.13 18.45 20.55
N ASP A 27 7.04 18.92 21.41
CA ASP A 27 7.54 20.27 21.34
C ASP A 27 8.12 20.43 19.94
N THR A 28 7.75 21.50 19.25
CA THR A 28 7.99 21.69 17.82
C THR A 28 9.49 21.74 17.44
N GLU A 29 10.39 21.61 18.41
CA GLU A 29 11.84 21.57 18.23
C GLU A 29 12.42 20.15 18.11
N ASN A 30 11.83 19.12 18.72
CA ASN A 30 12.37 17.75 18.72
C ASN A 30 11.63 16.84 17.72
N LYS A 31 12.35 16.36 16.68
CA LYS A 31 11.75 15.85 15.43
C LYS A 31 11.65 14.32 15.29
N TYR A 32 12.26 13.52 16.16
CA TYR A 32 12.41 12.08 15.94
C TYR A 32 12.37 11.24 17.22
N PHE A 33 12.02 9.96 17.07
CA PHE A 33 12.29 8.92 18.07
C PHE A 33 13.67 8.32 17.84
N LEU A 34 14.34 7.92 18.92
CA LEU A 34 15.65 7.28 18.87
C LEU A 34 15.56 5.84 19.37
N ILE A 35 16.09 4.89 18.63
CA ILE A 35 16.33 3.51 19.07
C ILE A 35 17.83 3.33 19.26
N ILE A 36 18.26 3.03 20.48
CA ILE A 36 19.63 2.64 20.81
C ILE A 36 19.64 1.13 21.04
N PHE A 37 20.58 0.40 20.42
CA PHE A 37 20.66 -1.05 20.56
C PHE A 37 22.09 -1.55 20.75
N ASP A 38 22.26 -2.63 21.51
CA ASP A 38 23.56 -3.19 21.90
C ASP A 38 23.97 -4.44 21.10
N SER A 39 23.03 -5.33 20.80
CA SER A 39 23.34 -6.66 20.29
C SER A 39 22.81 -6.88 18.88
N TYR A 40 23.66 -7.53 18.08
CA TYR A 40 23.33 -8.09 16.76
C TYR A 40 22.92 -9.57 16.87
N LYS A 41 22.88 -10.17 18.06
CA LYS A 41 22.98 -11.63 18.23
C LYS A 41 21.68 -12.42 18.39
N GLU A 42 20.51 -11.77 18.44
CA GLU A 42 19.22 -12.48 18.25
C GLU A 42 18.80 -12.59 16.76
N PHE A 43 19.65 -12.16 15.82
CA PHE A 43 19.39 -12.13 14.37
C PHE A 43 19.31 -13.50 13.65
N THR A 44 19.01 -14.63 14.29
CA THR A 44 19.11 -15.95 13.61
C THR A 44 17.85 -16.81 13.55
N ALA A 45 16.71 -16.32 14.02
CA ALA A 45 15.42 -16.94 13.73
C ALA A 45 14.43 -15.89 13.23
N ASN A 46 13.44 -16.33 12.45
CA ASN A 46 12.26 -15.52 12.16
C ASN A 46 11.82 -14.79 13.43
N GLU A 47 11.57 -13.47 13.37
CA GLU A 47 11.11 -12.62 14.49
C GLU A 47 12.15 -11.82 15.32
N ASN A 48 13.13 -11.19 14.69
CA ASN A 48 14.03 -10.22 15.34
C ASN A 48 13.31 -9.02 16.00
N LEU A 49 13.58 -8.78 17.28
CA LEU A 49 13.00 -7.72 18.10
C LEU A 49 13.31 -6.28 17.63
N LEU A 50 14.54 -5.99 17.19
CA LEU A 50 14.87 -4.67 16.64
C LEU A 50 13.97 -4.36 15.43
N ASN A 51 13.71 -5.36 14.59
CA ASN A 51 12.84 -5.19 13.42
C ASN A 51 11.38 -4.99 13.84
N LYS A 52 10.90 -5.70 14.87
CA LYS A 52 9.58 -5.46 15.48
C LYS A 52 9.48 -4.03 16.03
N LEU A 53 10.48 -3.58 16.78
CA LEU A 53 10.55 -2.22 17.34
C LEU A 53 10.54 -1.15 16.25
N VAL A 54 11.34 -1.33 15.20
CA VAL A 54 11.36 -0.38 14.07
C VAL A 54 10.00 -0.34 13.39
N ARG A 55 9.39 -1.50 13.05
CA ARG A 55 8.05 -1.56 12.44
C ARG A 55 7.00 -0.85 13.29
N VAL A 56 7.01 -1.08 14.59
CA VAL A 56 6.10 -0.41 15.53
C VAL A 56 6.34 1.09 15.56
N MET A 57 7.59 1.52 15.73
CA MET A 57 7.92 2.94 15.87
C MET A 57 7.68 3.75 14.60
N VAL A 58 7.84 3.17 13.40
CA VAL A 58 7.48 3.88 12.15
C VAL A 58 5.98 4.15 12.04
N THR A 59 5.12 3.37 12.72
CA THR A 59 3.68 3.66 12.76
C THR A 59 3.33 4.95 13.51
N SER A 60 4.24 5.53 14.28
CA SER A 60 4.05 6.86 14.89
C SER A 60 3.92 7.97 13.83
N GLY A 61 4.56 7.79 12.68
CA GLY A 61 4.70 8.78 11.61
C GLY A 61 5.77 9.85 11.86
N SER A 62 6.52 9.75 12.95
CA SER A 62 7.69 10.59 13.24
C SER A 62 8.95 10.04 12.55
N ASP A 63 9.96 10.90 12.37
CA ASP A 63 11.29 10.46 11.98
C ASP A 63 11.83 9.47 13.04
N LEU A 64 12.64 8.51 12.60
CA LEU A 64 13.23 7.49 13.46
C LEU A 64 14.73 7.41 13.23
N LYS A 65 15.52 7.57 14.29
CA LYS A 65 16.95 7.28 14.29
C LYS A 65 17.20 5.94 14.97
N ILE A 66 18.05 5.12 14.39
CA ILE A 66 18.44 3.81 14.90
C ILE A 66 19.95 3.81 15.01
N LYS A 67 20.50 3.63 16.21
CA LYS A 67 21.93 3.77 16.50
C LYS A 67 22.41 2.61 17.36
N ARG A 68 23.56 2.04 17.02
CA ARG A 68 24.25 1.14 17.95
C ARG A 68 24.71 1.90 19.19
N TRP A 69 24.92 1.16 20.27
CA TRP A 69 25.39 1.67 21.56
C TRP A 69 26.63 2.57 21.43
N ASN A 70 27.55 2.24 20.52
CA ASN A 70 28.79 2.97 20.32
C ASN A 70 28.70 4.10 19.25
N GLU A 71 27.52 4.32 18.67
CA GLU A 71 27.32 5.25 17.54
C GLU A 71 26.36 6.41 17.86
N TYR A 72 25.65 6.37 19.01
CA TYR A 72 24.79 7.46 19.44
C TYR A 72 25.59 8.56 20.13
N THR A 73 25.10 9.79 20.04
CA THR A 73 25.67 10.95 20.76
C THR A 73 24.72 11.44 21.86
N ASN A 74 25.23 12.17 22.85
CA ASN A 74 24.37 12.81 23.85
C ASN A 74 23.38 13.80 23.21
N GLU A 75 23.79 14.46 22.13
CA GLU A 75 22.91 15.32 21.34
C GLU A 75 21.76 14.53 20.70
N ASP A 76 22.00 13.29 20.26
CA ASP A 76 20.93 12.44 19.76
C ASP A 76 19.87 12.16 20.84
N VAL A 77 20.31 11.91 22.08
CA VAL A 77 19.43 11.62 23.23
C VAL A 77 18.63 12.85 23.66
N VAL A 78 19.29 13.99 23.81
CA VAL A 78 18.66 15.25 24.26
C VAL A 78 17.60 15.74 23.26
N ASN A 79 17.86 15.60 21.96
CA ASN A 79 16.98 16.08 20.90
C ASN A 79 15.88 15.09 20.48
N ALA A 80 15.83 13.89 21.08
CA ALA A 80 14.82 12.89 20.77
C ALA A 80 13.49 13.18 21.50
N SER A 81 12.36 12.99 20.82
CA SER A 81 11.01 13.07 21.42
C SER A 81 10.77 11.94 22.43
N GLY A 82 11.45 10.80 22.21
CA GLY A 82 11.53 9.67 23.12
C GLY A 82 12.63 8.71 22.68
N VAL A 83 13.17 7.94 23.61
CA VAL A 83 14.26 6.99 23.37
C VAL A 83 13.81 5.59 23.76
N VAL A 84 13.99 4.63 22.86
CA VAL A 84 13.90 3.20 23.14
C VAL A 84 15.30 2.65 23.24
N VAL A 85 15.63 2.02 24.36
CA VAL A 85 16.91 1.38 24.59
C VAL A 85 16.70 -0.13 24.61
N LEU A 86 17.29 -0.82 23.65
CA LEU A 86 17.42 -2.27 23.63
C LEU A 86 18.81 -2.63 24.17
N ALA A 87 18.86 -3.02 25.45
CA ALA A 87 20.07 -3.34 26.20
C ALA A 87 19.92 -4.73 26.82
N VAL A 88 20.22 -5.75 26.02
CA VAL A 88 20.17 -7.15 26.45
C VAL A 88 21.36 -7.48 27.35
N GLU A 89 22.54 -6.89 27.11
CA GLU A 89 23.72 -7.14 27.93
C GLU A 89 23.64 -6.41 29.29
N ASP A 90 23.66 -7.17 30.39
CA ASP A 90 23.50 -6.68 31.76
C ASP A 90 24.48 -5.55 32.15
N GLU A 91 25.68 -5.54 31.58
CA GLU A 91 26.72 -4.53 31.81
C GLU A 91 26.30 -3.13 31.33
N LEU A 92 25.27 -3.04 30.48
CA LEU A 92 24.78 -1.79 29.91
C LEU A 92 23.67 -1.14 30.74
N ASN A 93 23.06 -1.85 31.69
CA ASN A 93 22.02 -1.30 32.58
C ASN A 93 22.50 -0.06 33.35
N ASN A 94 23.77 -0.04 33.79
CA ASN A 94 24.36 1.12 34.47
C ASN A 94 24.51 2.34 33.55
N LYS A 95 24.69 2.13 32.24
CA LYS A 95 24.79 3.21 31.24
C LYS A 95 23.42 3.72 30.79
N VAL A 96 22.34 2.96 30.98
CA VAL A 96 20.97 3.45 30.71
C VAL A 96 20.61 4.64 31.60
N ASN A 97 21.16 4.71 32.82
CA ASN A 97 20.89 5.82 33.74
C ASN A 97 21.33 7.17 33.16
N SER A 98 22.47 7.24 32.48
CA SER A 98 22.90 8.50 31.84
C SER A 98 21.98 8.91 30.70
N ILE A 99 21.37 7.96 29.98
CA ILE A 99 20.35 8.26 28.96
C ILE A 99 19.11 8.85 29.63
N LYS A 100 18.66 8.25 30.74
CA LYS A 100 17.49 8.72 31.53
C LYS A 100 17.70 10.08 32.19
N GLU A 101 18.95 10.42 32.53
CA GLU A 101 19.31 11.75 33.03
C GLU A 101 19.20 12.83 31.94
N ASN A 102 19.49 12.47 30.68
CA ASN A 102 19.48 13.40 29.54
C ASN A 102 18.15 13.43 28.78
N ASN A 103 17.28 12.44 28.96
CA ASN A 103 15.94 12.41 28.39
C ASN A 103 14.93 11.76 29.36
N SER A 104 13.81 12.43 29.67
CA SER A 104 12.80 11.91 30.59
C SER A 104 11.90 10.82 29.99
N ASN A 105 11.88 10.69 28.67
CA ASN A 105 10.98 9.80 27.92
C ASN A 105 11.79 8.62 27.38
N VAL A 106 12.19 7.71 28.28
CA VAL A 106 13.03 6.55 27.93
C VAL A 106 12.33 5.26 28.30
N VAL A 107 12.17 4.38 27.31
CA VAL A 107 11.71 3.01 27.47
C VAL A 107 12.90 2.07 27.32
N THR A 108 13.03 1.07 28.19
CA THR A 108 14.17 0.13 28.17
C THR A 108 13.69 -1.30 28.08
N PHE A 109 14.30 -2.06 27.17
CA PHE A 109 14.12 -3.50 27.02
C PHE A 109 15.44 -4.21 27.30
N ASN A 110 15.42 -5.17 28.22
CA ASN A 110 16.56 -5.97 28.70
C ASN A 110 16.14 -7.43 28.92
N GLU A 111 17.07 -8.33 29.30
CA GLU A 111 16.77 -9.77 29.49
C GLU A 111 15.57 -10.03 30.41
N SER A 112 15.41 -9.20 31.45
CA SER A 112 14.33 -9.39 32.43
C SER A 112 12.92 -9.08 31.91
N ASN A 113 12.79 -8.29 30.84
CA ASN A 113 11.50 -7.91 30.26
C ASN A 113 11.36 -8.27 28.77
N LEU A 114 12.37 -8.92 28.19
CA LEU A 114 12.39 -9.48 26.83
C LEU A 114 11.26 -10.49 26.60
N ASP A 115 10.90 -11.27 27.62
CA ASP A 115 9.77 -12.22 27.56
C ASP A 115 8.42 -11.55 27.23
N MET A 116 8.24 -10.26 27.56
CA MET A 116 7.06 -9.48 27.16
C MET A 116 7.02 -9.22 25.64
N LEU A 117 8.15 -9.33 24.97
CA LEU A 117 8.37 -9.04 23.54
C LEU A 117 8.48 -10.33 22.71
N ASP A 118 9.05 -11.38 23.29
CA ASP A 118 9.24 -12.69 22.64
C ASP A 118 7.94 -13.50 22.57
N ARG A 119 7.11 -13.44 23.62
CA ARG A 119 5.73 -14.00 23.61
C ARG A 119 4.69 -13.01 23.07
N GLY A 120 5.09 -11.76 22.84
CA GLY A 120 4.22 -10.65 22.52
C GLY A 120 3.95 -10.55 21.02
N ASN A 121 2.67 -10.58 20.65
CA ASN A 121 2.21 -10.02 19.38
C ASN A 121 2.79 -8.58 19.25
N GLU A 122 3.35 -8.20 18.09
CA GLU A 122 3.89 -6.85 17.80
C GLU A 122 2.93 -5.73 18.19
N LEU A 123 1.66 -6.08 18.21
CA LEU A 123 0.54 -5.27 18.62
C LEU A 123 0.53 -4.89 20.11
N ILE A 124 0.97 -5.79 21.00
CA ILE A 124 1.13 -5.51 22.44
C ILE A 124 2.26 -4.51 22.63
N LEU A 125 3.39 -4.73 21.95
CA LEU A 125 4.53 -3.81 21.95
C LEU A 125 4.12 -2.43 21.44
N LYS A 126 3.34 -2.39 20.35
CA LYS A 126 2.78 -1.16 19.81
C LYS A 126 1.94 -0.41 20.81
N ARG A 127 0.99 -1.07 21.49
CA ARG A 127 0.16 -0.44 22.52
C ARG A 127 0.97 0.07 23.68
N TYR A 128 1.97 -0.70 24.13
CA TYR A 128 2.87 -0.30 25.20
C TYR A 128 3.61 0.99 24.82
N LEU A 129 4.28 1.02 23.67
CA LEU A 129 5.03 2.19 23.21
C LEU A 129 4.13 3.40 22.91
N GLU A 130 2.94 3.18 22.35
CA GLU A 130 1.95 4.25 22.15
C GLU A 130 1.56 4.90 23.48
N ARG A 131 1.38 4.10 24.54
CA ARG A 131 1.07 4.60 25.88
C ARG A 131 2.25 5.32 26.51
N GLU A 132 3.44 4.70 26.53
CA GLU A 132 4.62 5.27 27.19
C GLU A 132 5.06 6.59 26.55
N PHE A 133 4.95 6.71 25.23
CA PHE A 133 5.30 7.92 24.49
C PHE A 133 4.11 8.84 24.18
N ASN A 134 2.91 8.52 24.66
CA ASN A 134 1.68 9.28 24.38
C ASN A 134 1.46 9.55 22.88
N ILE A 135 1.70 8.53 22.05
CA ILE A 135 1.52 8.60 20.59
C ILE A 135 0.03 8.48 20.29
N ASP A 136 -0.57 9.56 19.80
CA ASP A 136 -1.97 9.56 19.37
C ASP A 136 -2.13 8.91 17.98
N ASN A 137 -2.38 7.61 17.98
CA ASN A 137 -2.76 6.86 16.80
C ASN A 137 -4.28 6.56 16.73
N SER A 138 -5.11 7.19 17.59
CA SER A 138 -6.56 6.93 17.68
C SER A 138 -7.33 7.19 16.38
N LYS A 139 -6.76 8.00 15.49
CA LYS A 139 -7.30 8.28 14.16
C LYS A 139 -7.05 7.16 13.16
N LYS A 140 -6.04 6.31 13.36
CA LYS A 140 -5.72 5.19 12.48
C LYS A 140 -6.61 4.00 12.86
N GLY A 141 -7.20 3.33 11.87
CA GLY A 141 -8.10 2.18 12.10
C GLY A 141 -7.46 0.83 11.81
N THR A 142 -8.28 -0.22 11.85
CA THR A 142 -7.99 -1.53 11.24
C THR A 142 -8.59 -1.55 9.83
N TYR A 143 -7.86 -2.07 8.84
CA TYR A 143 -8.26 -2.02 7.43
C TYR A 143 -8.24 -3.41 6.80
N LEU A 144 -9.29 -3.77 6.07
CA LEU A 144 -9.30 -4.95 5.21
C LEU A 144 -8.52 -4.64 3.94
N VAL A 145 -7.67 -5.55 3.49
CA VAL A 145 -6.87 -5.38 2.28
C VAL A 145 -7.07 -6.55 1.33
N LEU A 146 -7.52 -6.27 0.11
CA LEU A 146 -7.45 -7.21 -1.02
C LEU A 146 -6.05 -7.09 -1.61
N LYS A 147 -5.18 -8.00 -1.21
CA LYS A 147 -3.75 -7.98 -1.53
C LYS A 147 -3.47 -8.60 -2.89
N ASN A 148 -2.39 -8.19 -3.57
CA ASN A 148 -1.91 -8.86 -4.79
C ASN A 148 -2.96 -8.94 -5.90
N VAL A 149 -3.68 -7.85 -6.18
CA VAL A 149 -4.67 -7.86 -7.27
C VAL A 149 -3.95 -7.65 -8.59
N TYR A 150 -3.90 -8.68 -9.43
CA TYR A 150 -3.22 -8.67 -10.72
C TYR A 150 -4.18 -8.51 -11.90
N PRO A 151 -3.69 -7.98 -13.04
CA PRO A 151 -4.47 -7.91 -14.28
C PRO A 151 -4.89 -9.27 -14.86
N TYR A 152 -4.20 -10.35 -14.46
CA TYR A 152 -4.43 -11.70 -14.95
C TYR A 152 -5.25 -12.57 -14.00
N ASP A 153 -5.66 -12.03 -12.84
CA ASP A 153 -6.56 -12.73 -11.92
C ASP A 153 -7.97 -12.87 -12.53
N SER A 154 -8.81 -13.69 -11.88
CA SER A 154 -10.24 -13.76 -12.16
C SER A 154 -10.93 -12.46 -11.75
N LEU A 155 -10.95 -11.47 -12.64
CA LEU A 155 -11.57 -10.17 -12.40
C LEU A 155 -13.08 -10.28 -12.09
N LYS A 156 -13.72 -11.35 -12.55
CA LYS A 156 -15.12 -11.67 -12.20
C LYS A 156 -15.23 -12.00 -10.71
N GLU A 157 -14.37 -12.88 -10.20
CA GLU A 157 -14.35 -13.21 -8.77
C GLU A 157 -13.99 -12.00 -7.91
N LEU A 158 -13.08 -11.13 -8.39
CA LEU A 158 -12.82 -9.86 -7.71
C LEU A 158 -14.10 -9.02 -7.55
N VAL A 159 -14.88 -8.87 -8.61
CA VAL A 159 -16.17 -8.15 -8.57
C VAL A 159 -17.16 -8.83 -7.60
N GLU A 160 -17.24 -10.16 -7.61
CA GLU A 160 -18.09 -10.93 -6.68
C GLU A 160 -17.68 -10.71 -5.21
N LYS A 161 -16.37 -10.67 -4.91
CA LYS A 161 -15.86 -10.31 -3.58
C LYS A 161 -16.22 -8.87 -3.18
N VAL A 162 -16.12 -7.92 -4.12
CA VAL A 162 -16.45 -6.51 -3.87
C VAL A 162 -17.95 -6.34 -3.59
N GLU A 163 -18.83 -7.02 -4.33
CA GLU A 163 -20.27 -7.00 -4.03
C GLU A 163 -20.54 -7.54 -2.63
N TYR A 164 -19.90 -8.65 -2.25
CA TYR A 164 -20.03 -9.20 -0.91
C TYR A 164 -19.65 -8.22 0.21
N LEU A 165 -18.53 -7.48 0.03
CA LEU A 165 -18.09 -6.46 0.98
C LEU A 165 -19.04 -5.25 1.03
N LYS A 166 -19.51 -4.81 -0.15
CA LYS A 166 -20.46 -3.71 -0.30
C LYS A 166 -21.80 -4.00 0.38
N GLU A 167 -22.35 -5.20 0.22
CA GLU A 167 -23.58 -5.63 0.90
C GLU A 167 -23.47 -5.55 2.43
N ARG A 168 -22.25 -5.64 2.97
CA ARG A 168 -21.94 -5.53 4.40
C ARG A 168 -21.44 -4.15 4.81
N GLY A 169 -21.36 -3.19 3.89
CA GLY A 169 -20.84 -1.85 4.14
C GLY A 169 -19.35 -1.81 4.51
N ILE A 170 -18.58 -2.84 4.16
CA ILE A 170 -17.16 -2.94 4.50
C ILE A 170 -16.35 -2.14 3.49
N ASN A 171 -15.58 -1.18 3.98
CA ASN A 171 -14.60 -0.46 3.18
C ASN A 171 -13.25 -1.19 3.26
N PHE A 172 -12.49 -1.14 2.18
CA PHE A 172 -11.27 -1.93 2.04
C PHE A 172 -10.22 -1.18 1.22
N ILE A 173 -8.97 -1.64 1.32
CA ILE A 173 -7.88 -1.22 0.45
C ILE A 173 -7.70 -2.28 -0.63
N VAL A 174 -7.45 -1.84 -1.85
CA VAL A 174 -7.02 -2.71 -2.96
C VAL A 174 -5.55 -2.46 -3.20
N ASP A 175 -4.74 -3.50 -3.01
CA ASP A 175 -3.34 -3.49 -3.39
C ASP A 175 -3.22 -3.87 -4.88
N ALA A 176 -3.27 -2.84 -5.73
CA ALA A 176 -3.30 -2.99 -7.17
C ALA A 176 -1.87 -3.15 -7.73
N MET A 177 -1.62 -4.25 -8.41
CA MET A 177 -0.33 -4.50 -9.02
C MET A 177 -0.10 -3.59 -10.23
N PRO A 178 1.08 -2.94 -10.35
CA PRO A 178 1.39 -2.02 -11.43
C PRO A 178 1.59 -2.77 -12.76
N VAL A 179 1.24 -2.11 -13.87
CA VAL A 179 1.42 -2.64 -15.22
C VAL A 179 2.46 -1.81 -15.98
N PHE A 180 3.65 -2.39 -16.19
CA PHE A 180 4.79 -1.69 -16.78
C PHE A 180 4.86 -1.76 -18.31
N LYS A 181 4.15 -2.71 -18.93
CA LYS A 181 4.15 -2.94 -20.38
C LYS A 181 2.74 -3.23 -20.86
N ASN A 182 2.49 -3.04 -22.15
CA ASN A 182 1.23 -3.40 -22.80
C ASN A 182 0.00 -2.70 -22.19
N GLN A 183 0.17 -1.44 -21.80
CA GLN A 183 -0.87 -0.63 -21.15
C GLN A 183 -2.11 -0.40 -22.03
N ASN A 184 -2.00 -0.61 -23.35
CA ASN A 184 -3.09 -0.44 -24.30
C ASN A 184 -3.86 -1.75 -24.59
N PHE A 185 -3.48 -2.86 -23.95
CA PHE A 185 -4.10 -4.17 -24.20
C PHE A 185 -5.46 -4.28 -23.53
N ASP A 186 -6.33 -5.13 -24.07
CA ASP A 186 -7.67 -5.35 -23.52
C ASP A 186 -7.64 -5.93 -22.10
N SER A 187 -6.57 -6.63 -21.71
CA SER A 187 -6.35 -7.05 -20.32
C SER A 187 -6.24 -5.86 -19.37
N MET A 188 -5.53 -4.79 -19.77
CA MET A 188 -5.41 -3.57 -18.97
C MET A 188 -6.76 -2.84 -18.85
N LYS A 189 -7.54 -2.78 -19.94
CA LYS A 189 -8.90 -2.19 -19.92
C LYS A 189 -9.81 -2.96 -18.96
N ARG A 190 -9.82 -4.28 -19.04
CA ARG A 190 -10.63 -5.14 -18.14
C ARG A 190 -10.19 -4.99 -16.69
N TYR A 191 -8.88 -4.99 -16.44
CA TYR A 191 -8.31 -4.82 -15.11
C TYR A 191 -8.69 -3.47 -14.49
N THR A 192 -8.50 -2.38 -15.23
CA THR A 192 -8.85 -1.04 -14.75
C THR A 192 -10.36 -0.84 -14.62
N GLU A 193 -11.20 -1.50 -15.42
CA GLU A 193 -12.64 -1.52 -15.17
C GLU A 193 -13.00 -2.20 -13.84
N ALA A 194 -12.38 -3.34 -13.53
CA ALA A 194 -12.57 -4.00 -12.25
C ALA A 194 -12.06 -3.13 -11.08
N LEU A 195 -10.94 -2.42 -11.24
CA LEU A 195 -10.47 -1.46 -10.23
C LEU A 195 -11.40 -0.26 -10.06
N ARG A 196 -11.99 0.28 -11.15
CA ARG A 196 -13.02 1.33 -11.06
C ARG A 196 -14.26 0.81 -10.32
N TYR A 197 -14.61 -0.46 -10.53
CA TYR A 197 -15.67 -1.11 -9.79
C TYR A 197 -15.35 -1.19 -8.29
N CYS A 198 -14.12 -1.58 -7.93
CA CYS A 198 -13.67 -1.58 -6.54
C CYS A 198 -13.78 -0.18 -5.93
N ALA A 199 -13.26 0.84 -6.61
CA ALA A 199 -13.26 2.22 -6.14
C ALA A 199 -14.67 2.78 -5.90
N ALA A 200 -15.62 2.47 -6.80
CA ALA A 200 -17.01 2.89 -6.68
C ALA A 200 -17.78 2.20 -5.55
N ASN A 201 -17.29 1.07 -5.05
CA ASN A 201 -17.99 0.24 -4.06
C ASN A 201 -17.20 0.10 -2.74
N GLY A 202 -16.51 1.17 -2.32
CA GLY A 202 -15.85 1.25 -1.01
C GLY A 202 -14.37 0.85 -0.98
N GLY A 203 -13.78 0.55 -2.13
CA GLY A 203 -12.35 0.28 -2.28
C GLY A 203 -11.52 1.55 -2.35
N THR A 204 -10.42 1.60 -1.60
CA THR A 204 -9.37 2.63 -1.75
C THR A 204 -8.18 2.00 -2.48
N ILE A 205 -7.75 2.58 -3.59
CA ILE A 205 -6.68 1.99 -4.41
C ILE A 205 -5.31 2.39 -3.86
N PHE A 206 -4.50 1.39 -3.53
CA PHE A 206 -3.07 1.52 -3.31
C PHE A 206 -2.36 0.89 -4.50
N ILE A 207 -1.22 1.45 -4.90
CA ILE A 207 -0.39 0.85 -5.96
C ILE A 207 0.74 0.05 -5.31
N SER A 208 0.92 -1.20 -5.72
CA SER A 208 2.02 -2.00 -5.22
C SER A 208 3.36 -1.58 -5.82
N SER A 209 4.41 -1.69 -5.03
CA SER A 209 5.77 -1.78 -5.57
C SER A 209 5.93 -3.08 -6.39
N PRO A 210 6.82 -3.09 -7.39
CA PRO A 210 7.15 -4.31 -8.10
C PRO A 210 7.90 -5.29 -7.21
N TYR A 211 7.72 -6.58 -7.46
CA TYR A 211 8.60 -7.60 -6.90
C TYR A 211 9.99 -7.49 -7.54
N ILE A 212 11.02 -7.25 -6.71
CA ILE A 212 12.41 -7.19 -7.14
C ILE A 212 13.12 -8.41 -6.56
N TYR A 213 13.57 -9.33 -7.41
CA TYR A 213 14.36 -10.48 -6.97
C TYR A 213 15.68 -9.98 -6.37
N GLN A 214 16.17 -10.59 -5.28
CA GLN A 214 17.43 -10.20 -4.63
C GLN A 214 18.65 -10.23 -5.57
N SER A 215 18.61 -11.02 -6.65
CA SER A 215 19.66 -11.06 -7.69
C SER A 215 19.62 -9.88 -8.67
N GLN A 216 18.56 -9.07 -8.66
CA GLN A 216 18.38 -7.93 -9.55
C GLN A 216 18.73 -6.64 -8.82
N ASN A 217 19.85 -6.02 -9.22
CA ASN A 217 20.15 -4.67 -8.80
C ASN A 217 19.37 -3.68 -9.69
N ILE A 218 18.31 -3.09 -9.16
CA ILE A 218 17.54 -2.03 -9.84
C ILE A 218 17.87 -0.69 -9.19
N GLN A 219 18.41 0.23 -9.99
CA GLN A 219 18.63 1.61 -9.55
C GLN A 219 17.31 2.28 -9.20
N VAL A 220 17.30 3.09 -8.15
CA VAL A 220 16.09 3.73 -7.63
C VAL A 220 15.47 4.68 -8.65
N SER A 221 16.30 5.36 -9.44
CA SER A 221 15.86 6.20 -10.56
C SER A 221 15.08 5.40 -11.61
N GLU A 222 15.55 4.19 -11.95
CA GLU A 222 14.86 3.28 -12.87
C GLU A 222 13.55 2.77 -12.26
N LEU A 223 13.54 2.41 -10.98
CA LEU A 223 12.33 2.02 -10.25
C LEU A 223 11.28 3.13 -10.27
N ILE A 224 11.67 4.36 -9.93
CA ILE A 224 10.78 5.54 -9.95
C ILE A 224 10.28 5.82 -11.37
N SER A 225 11.13 5.68 -12.40
CA SER A 225 10.73 5.87 -13.80
C SER A 225 9.67 4.84 -14.23
N LYS A 226 9.90 3.55 -13.95
CA LYS A 226 8.92 2.49 -14.25
C LYS A 226 7.61 2.66 -13.49
N MET A 227 7.69 3.05 -12.21
CA MET A 227 6.50 3.31 -11.40
C MET A 227 5.75 4.56 -11.86
N THR A 228 6.45 5.59 -12.36
CA THR A 228 5.83 6.73 -13.03
C THR A 228 4.98 6.25 -14.21
N LEU A 229 5.54 5.44 -15.11
CA LEU A 229 4.78 4.92 -16.26
C LEU A 229 3.54 4.10 -15.86
N ALA A 230 3.65 3.27 -14.81
CA ALA A 230 2.51 2.50 -14.31
C ALA A 230 1.43 3.40 -13.68
N TYR A 231 1.85 4.40 -12.90
CA TYR A 231 0.96 5.35 -12.25
C TYR A 231 0.25 6.25 -13.25
N GLU A 232 0.96 6.78 -14.25
CA GLU A 232 0.36 7.54 -15.35
C GLU A 232 -0.67 6.71 -16.12
N SER A 233 -0.38 5.42 -16.34
CA SER A 233 -1.34 4.50 -16.94
C SER A 233 -2.63 4.37 -16.13
N PHE A 234 -2.52 4.21 -14.80
CA PHE A 234 -3.69 4.17 -13.93
C PHE A 234 -4.52 5.46 -14.03
N VAL A 235 -3.87 6.62 -13.97
CA VAL A 235 -4.54 7.92 -14.12
C VAL A 235 -5.25 8.04 -15.46
N ASN A 236 -4.63 7.61 -16.55
CA ASN A 236 -5.22 7.62 -17.90
C ASN A 236 -6.48 6.75 -17.98
N TYR A 237 -6.56 5.67 -17.19
CA TYR A 237 -7.74 4.81 -17.05
C TYR A 237 -8.69 5.22 -15.92
N TRP A 238 -8.55 6.44 -15.38
CA TRP A 238 -9.34 6.99 -14.28
C TRP A 238 -9.30 6.12 -13.02
N ILE A 239 -8.14 5.54 -12.75
CA ILE A 239 -7.78 4.91 -11.48
C ILE A 239 -6.86 5.86 -10.74
N TYR A 240 -7.19 6.13 -9.47
CA TYR A 240 -6.51 7.13 -8.68
C TYR A 240 -5.95 6.53 -7.40
N PRO A 241 -4.74 5.92 -7.45
CA PRO A 241 -4.09 5.42 -6.25
C PRO A 241 -3.77 6.56 -5.29
N VAL A 242 -3.91 6.32 -3.99
CA VAL A 242 -3.64 7.31 -2.94
C VAL A 242 -2.54 6.87 -1.96
N GLY A 243 -2.10 5.63 -2.06
CA GLY A 243 -1.06 5.06 -1.20
C GLY A 243 -0.23 4.03 -1.94
N LEU A 244 0.84 3.58 -1.27
CA LEU A 244 1.87 2.72 -1.85
C LEU A 244 2.04 1.46 -0.98
N THR A 245 2.08 0.27 -1.59
CA THR A 245 2.43 -0.97 -0.87
C THR A 245 3.90 -1.31 -1.09
N VAL A 246 4.70 -1.44 -0.03
CA VAL A 246 6.15 -1.71 -0.10
C VAL A 246 6.59 -2.80 0.88
N PRO A 247 7.57 -3.65 0.51
CA PRO A 247 8.00 -4.73 1.39
C PRO A 247 8.69 -4.13 2.62
N ASN A 248 8.56 -4.81 3.76
CA ASN A 248 9.10 -4.32 5.03
C ASN A 248 10.59 -3.99 4.96
N GLU A 249 11.39 -4.71 4.16
CA GLU A 249 12.82 -4.46 4.03
C GLU A 249 13.17 -3.08 3.44
N TRP A 250 12.28 -2.45 2.66
CA TRP A 250 12.63 -1.21 1.95
C TRP A 250 12.77 -0.01 2.88
N ILE A 251 12.12 0.00 4.04
CA ILE A 251 12.27 1.08 5.04
C ILE A 251 13.69 1.11 5.63
N TYR A 252 14.46 0.03 5.48
CA TYR A 252 15.85 -0.06 5.95
C TYR A 252 16.88 0.34 4.89
N SER A 253 16.44 0.63 3.66
CA SER A 253 17.31 0.92 2.54
C SER A 253 17.36 2.42 2.25
N TYR A 254 18.50 3.07 2.53
CA TYR A 254 18.75 4.48 2.20
C TYR A 254 18.41 4.81 0.74
N ASP A 255 18.80 3.96 -0.20
CA ASP A 255 18.54 4.16 -1.62
C ASP A 255 17.03 4.22 -1.92
N LYS A 256 16.20 3.48 -1.20
CA LYS A 256 14.75 3.36 -1.44
C LYS A 256 13.93 4.44 -0.72
N GLU A 257 14.55 5.23 0.15
CA GLU A 257 13.88 6.34 0.86
C GLU A 257 13.18 7.30 -0.12
N ASN A 258 13.87 7.70 -1.20
CA ASN A 258 13.32 8.59 -2.24
C ASN A 258 12.12 7.99 -2.98
N PHE A 259 12.01 6.67 -3.03
CA PHE A 259 10.87 5.99 -3.63
C PHE A 259 9.70 5.93 -2.64
N ILE A 260 9.96 5.52 -1.40
CA ILE A 260 8.92 5.40 -0.35
C ILE A 260 8.27 6.77 -0.09
N ASN A 261 9.08 7.82 0.00
CA ASN A 261 8.63 9.19 0.25
C ASN A 261 7.87 9.83 -0.93
N ARG A 262 7.64 9.09 -2.03
CA ARG A 262 6.64 9.47 -3.04
C ARG A 262 5.22 9.40 -2.52
N SER A 263 4.99 8.69 -1.42
CA SER A 263 3.72 8.69 -0.71
C SER A 263 3.89 9.03 0.77
N ASN A 264 2.89 9.71 1.33
CA ASN A 264 2.79 9.87 2.79
C ASN A 264 2.01 8.72 3.46
N SER A 265 1.58 7.73 2.67
CA SER A 265 0.70 6.64 3.10
C SER A 265 1.17 5.32 2.51
N ILE A 266 1.74 4.47 3.36
CA ILE A 266 2.28 3.18 2.92
C ILE A 266 1.63 2.01 3.65
N LEU A 267 1.48 0.90 2.92
CA LEU A 267 1.23 -0.40 3.49
C LEU A 267 2.53 -1.21 3.44
N LEU A 268 2.95 -1.69 4.60
CA LEU A 268 4.10 -2.55 4.80
C LEU A 268 3.65 -4.00 4.75
N TRP A 269 4.07 -4.73 3.70
CA TRP A 269 3.74 -6.15 3.55
C TRP A 269 4.89 -7.04 3.99
N ASN A 270 4.51 -8.14 4.62
CA ASN A 270 5.47 -9.04 5.24
C ASN A 270 6.22 -9.86 4.18
N ASN A 271 7.54 -9.66 4.11
CA ASN A 271 8.47 -10.46 3.37
C ASN A 271 9.22 -11.38 4.35
N ARG A 272 9.27 -12.68 4.06
CA ARG A 272 9.73 -13.69 5.03
C ARG A 272 11.22 -13.62 5.37
N ASP A 273 12.02 -12.90 4.59
CA ASP A 273 13.47 -12.84 4.79
C ASP A 273 14.00 -11.43 4.51
N ILE A 274 13.98 -10.61 5.56
CA ILE A 274 14.70 -9.32 5.60
C ILE A 274 16.22 -9.51 5.79
N GLY A 275 16.67 -10.75 5.98
CA GLY A 275 18.06 -11.11 6.20
C GLY A 275 18.70 -10.43 7.40
N ASN A 276 20.03 -10.48 7.38
CA ASN A 276 20.90 -9.92 8.39
C ASN A 276 21.21 -8.45 8.06
N LEU A 277 20.46 -7.53 8.66
CA LEU A 277 20.67 -6.09 8.49
C LEU A 277 21.86 -5.61 9.32
N ASN A 278 23.03 -5.41 8.69
CA ASN A 278 24.19 -4.81 9.35
C ASN A 278 24.03 -3.28 9.49
N ILE A 279 23.12 -2.86 10.38
CA ILE A 279 22.89 -1.46 10.69
C ILE A 279 23.83 -1.06 11.84
N ARG A 280 24.62 0.00 11.62
CA ARG A 280 25.32 0.73 12.70
C ARG A 280 24.57 2.00 13.08
N SER A 281 24.09 2.69 12.05
CA SER A 281 23.28 3.90 12.14
C SER A 281 22.34 3.93 10.94
N LEU A 282 21.05 4.16 11.19
CA LEU A 282 20.03 4.36 10.17
C LEU A 282 19.09 5.49 10.57
N ASN A 283 18.79 6.38 9.64
CA ASN A 283 17.72 7.37 9.79
C ASN A 283 16.59 6.99 8.83
N ILE A 284 15.37 6.90 9.35
CA ILE A 284 14.15 6.67 8.57
C ILE A 284 13.31 7.93 8.70
N LYS A 285 12.99 8.56 7.58
CA LYS A 285 12.09 9.71 7.55
C LYS A 285 10.66 9.28 7.90
N GLY A 286 9.97 10.11 8.66
CA GLY A 286 8.60 9.87 9.12
C GLY A 286 7.60 9.85 7.97
N ILE A 287 6.70 8.89 8.01
CA ILE A 287 5.63 8.69 7.03
C ILE A 287 4.30 8.78 7.76
N LYS A 288 3.45 9.74 7.36
CA LYS A 288 2.24 10.11 8.09
C LYS A 288 1.35 8.90 8.41
N ASN A 289 1.08 8.07 7.41
CA ASN A 289 0.26 6.88 7.55
C ASN A 289 1.07 5.63 7.19
N VAL A 290 1.44 4.84 8.19
CA VAL A 290 2.05 3.51 7.97
C VAL A 290 1.06 2.47 8.46
N LEU A 291 0.68 1.56 7.56
CA LEU A 291 -0.13 0.39 7.87
C LEU A 291 0.78 -0.84 7.88
N VAL A 292 0.69 -1.66 8.92
CA VAL A 292 1.46 -2.91 9.01
C VAL A 292 0.52 -4.09 8.79
N GLU A 293 0.89 -5.00 7.90
CA GLU A 293 0.16 -6.24 7.65
C GLU A 293 0.28 -7.19 8.85
N GLU A 294 -0.86 -7.67 9.34
CA GLU A 294 -0.94 -8.60 10.47
C GLU A 294 -1.89 -9.76 10.21
N GLU A 295 -1.63 -10.88 10.90
CA GLU A 295 -2.53 -12.03 10.89
C GLU A 295 -3.70 -11.79 11.83
N TRP A 296 -4.92 -11.77 11.28
CA TRP A 296 -6.14 -11.49 12.06
C TRP A 296 -6.34 -12.42 13.26
N LYS A 297 -5.83 -13.65 13.23
CA LYS A 297 -5.94 -14.61 14.34
C LYS A 297 -5.09 -14.24 15.56
N LYS A 298 -4.13 -13.34 15.39
CA LYS A 298 -3.28 -12.83 16.49
C LYS A 298 -3.95 -11.65 17.21
N LEU A 299 -4.98 -11.05 16.61
CA LEU A 299 -5.71 -9.93 17.18
C LEU A 299 -6.63 -10.44 18.32
N ASP A 300 -6.50 -9.83 19.49
CA ASP A 300 -7.49 -9.90 20.56
C ASP A 300 -8.69 -8.97 20.25
N LYS A 301 -9.67 -8.88 21.16
CA LYS A 301 -10.92 -8.12 20.96
C LYS A 301 -10.74 -6.59 21.04
N GLU A 302 -9.53 -6.07 21.14
CA GLU A 302 -9.28 -4.64 21.26
C GLU A 302 -9.15 -3.90 19.92
N TYR A 303 -9.26 -2.57 19.96
CA TYR A 303 -9.11 -1.72 18.79
C TYR A 303 -7.64 -1.55 18.41
N TYR A 304 -7.33 -1.83 17.15
CA TYR A 304 -5.98 -1.71 16.62
C TYR A 304 -5.86 -0.58 15.61
N HIS A 305 -4.85 0.26 15.84
CA HIS A 305 -4.59 1.43 15.02
C HIS A 305 -3.53 1.12 13.95
N GLY A 306 -3.77 1.46 12.70
CA GLY A 306 -2.76 1.33 11.64
C GLY A 306 -2.42 -0.12 11.30
N VAL A 307 -3.39 -1.03 11.41
CA VAL A 307 -3.24 -2.45 11.10
C VAL A 307 -3.98 -2.78 9.81
N ALA A 308 -3.32 -3.54 8.93
CA ALA A 308 -3.89 -4.07 7.70
C ALA A 308 -4.09 -5.59 7.83
N LEU A 309 -5.32 -6.06 7.61
CA LEU A 309 -5.65 -7.48 7.56
C LEU A 309 -5.82 -7.88 6.09
N ALA A 310 -4.79 -8.53 5.55
CA ALA A 310 -4.72 -8.85 4.14
C ALA A 310 -5.33 -10.22 3.81
N ILE A 311 -6.12 -10.27 2.75
CA ILE A 311 -6.55 -11.50 2.08
C ILE A 311 -6.10 -11.39 0.61
N ASN A 312 -5.49 -12.43 0.06
CA ASN A 312 -5.06 -12.39 -1.34
C ASN A 312 -6.28 -12.25 -2.26
N GLY A 313 -6.23 -11.36 -3.25
CA GLY A 313 -7.31 -11.12 -4.20
C GLY A 313 -7.70 -12.37 -5.00
N ASN A 314 -6.76 -13.30 -5.19
CA ASN A 314 -6.99 -14.57 -5.86
C ASN A 314 -7.56 -15.69 -4.95
N THR A 315 -7.83 -15.41 -3.68
CA THR A 315 -8.48 -16.36 -2.77
C THR A 315 -9.84 -16.76 -3.32
N GLU A 316 -10.20 -18.04 -3.30
CA GLU A 316 -11.53 -18.49 -3.73
C GLU A 316 -12.65 -17.79 -2.96
N ASN A 317 -13.76 -17.49 -3.62
CA ASN A 317 -14.83 -16.67 -3.04
C ASN A 317 -15.40 -17.26 -1.74
N ASP A 318 -15.65 -18.57 -1.67
CA ASP A 318 -16.20 -19.19 -0.45
C ASP A 318 -15.24 -19.05 0.74
N LEU A 319 -13.94 -19.25 0.50
CA LEU A 319 -12.91 -19.08 1.52
C LEU A 319 -12.76 -17.60 1.91
N PHE A 320 -12.83 -16.68 0.94
CA PHE A 320 -12.81 -15.24 1.19
C PHE A 320 -13.97 -14.83 2.10
N GLN A 321 -15.20 -15.20 1.74
CA GLN A 321 -16.40 -14.86 2.50
C GLN A 321 -16.33 -15.42 3.92
N LYS A 322 -15.97 -16.71 4.05
CA LYS A 322 -15.77 -17.35 5.36
C LYS A 322 -14.73 -16.60 6.20
N THR A 323 -13.59 -16.25 5.61
CA THR A 323 -12.52 -15.52 6.32
C THR A 323 -13.00 -14.16 6.81
N VAL A 324 -13.75 -13.42 5.98
CA VAL A 324 -14.33 -12.12 6.37
C VAL A 324 -15.35 -12.30 7.50
N GLU A 325 -16.24 -13.30 7.44
CA GLU A 325 -17.20 -13.56 8.53
C GLU A 325 -16.50 -13.94 9.82
N GLU A 326 -15.44 -14.76 9.76
CA GLU A 326 -14.64 -15.10 10.93
C GLU A 326 -14.02 -13.85 11.57
N MET A 327 -13.45 -12.95 10.76
CA MET A 327 -12.93 -11.65 11.25
C MET A 327 -14.03 -10.83 11.93
N LEU A 328 -15.19 -10.66 11.29
CA LEU A 328 -16.31 -9.89 11.85
C LEU A 328 -16.84 -10.51 13.15
N SER A 329 -17.01 -11.83 13.18
CA SER A 329 -17.51 -12.58 14.35
C SER A 329 -16.54 -12.52 15.54
N SER A 330 -15.25 -12.33 15.28
CA SER A 330 -14.23 -12.11 16.32
C SER A 330 -14.28 -10.71 16.96
N GLY A 331 -15.08 -9.79 16.38
CA GLY A 331 -15.27 -8.42 16.86
C GLY A 331 -14.44 -7.37 16.10
N ILE A 332 -13.74 -7.75 15.03
CA ILE A 332 -12.95 -6.81 14.22
C ILE A 332 -13.89 -5.86 13.46
N VAL A 333 -13.59 -4.57 13.54
CA VAL A 333 -14.31 -3.52 12.83
C VAL A 333 -13.39 -2.82 11.84
N PHE A 334 -13.74 -2.89 10.55
CA PHE A 334 -12.98 -2.25 9.49
C PHE A 334 -13.30 -0.77 9.35
N SER A 335 -12.26 0.04 9.29
CA SER A 335 -12.35 1.47 9.08
C SER A 335 -12.34 1.83 7.60
N ASN A 336 -12.98 2.93 7.25
CA ASN A 336 -12.85 3.53 5.92
C ASN A 336 -11.50 4.30 5.83
N PRO A 337 -10.61 3.95 4.87
CA PRO A 337 -9.31 4.61 4.73
C PRO A 337 -9.40 6.13 4.53
N THR A 338 -10.19 6.61 3.56
CA THR A 338 -10.28 8.04 3.21
C THR A 338 -10.94 8.88 4.31
N LYS A 339 -11.80 8.29 5.14
CA LYS A 339 -12.38 8.99 6.31
C LYS A 339 -11.42 9.10 7.50
N ARG A 340 -10.38 8.29 7.57
CA ARG A 340 -9.46 8.19 8.72
C ARG A 340 -8.07 8.76 8.43
N MET A 341 -7.64 8.77 7.18
CA MET A 341 -6.30 9.17 6.75
C MET A 341 -6.37 10.22 5.65
N ASP A 342 -5.57 11.28 5.78
CA ASP A 342 -5.24 12.11 4.62
C ASP A 342 -4.02 11.49 3.94
N MET A 343 -4.24 11.00 2.72
CA MET A 343 -3.30 10.23 1.93
C MET A 343 -2.89 11.03 0.69
N GLU A 344 -1.64 10.85 0.28
CA GLU A 344 -1.05 11.51 -0.87
C GLU A 344 -0.01 10.59 -1.51
N ILE A 345 0.03 10.58 -2.83
CA ILE A 345 1.07 9.94 -3.63
C ILE A 345 1.36 10.77 -4.87
N SER A 346 2.63 10.85 -5.26
CA SER A 346 3.07 11.61 -6.43
C SER A 346 4.14 10.90 -7.24
N PHE A 347 3.85 10.72 -8.53
CA PHE A 347 4.80 10.26 -9.54
C PHE A 347 4.62 11.08 -10.82
N GLY A 348 5.72 11.39 -11.50
CA GLY A 348 5.71 12.24 -12.69
C GLY A 348 5.00 13.58 -12.44
N ASN A 349 4.05 13.92 -13.32
CA ASN A 349 3.26 15.15 -13.26
C ASN A 349 1.95 15.01 -12.47
N TYR A 350 1.72 13.86 -11.84
CA TYR A 350 0.48 13.57 -11.15
C TYR A 350 0.71 13.49 -9.64
N LYS A 351 -0.12 14.23 -8.92
CA LYS A 351 -0.30 14.20 -7.48
C LYS A 351 -1.73 13.76 -7.22
N ILE A 352 -1.94 12.69 -6.47
CA ILE A 352 -3.26 12.24 -6.08
C ILE A 352 -3.37 12.31 -4.57
N GLU A 353 -4.44 12.94 -4.10
CA GLU A 353 -4.76 13.12 -2.69
C GLU A 353 -6.07 12.42 -2.39
N GLY A 354 -6.14 11.68 -1.28
CA GLY A 354 -7.35 11.04 -0.80
C GLY A 354 -7.60 11.40 0.65
N ASN A 355 -8.79 11.91 0.95
CA ASN A 355 -9.18 12.28 2.31
C ASN A 355 -10.71 12.24 2.46
N TYR A 356 -11.23 12.72 3.59
CA TYR A 356 -12.65 12.66 3.90
C TYR A 356 -13.54 13.45 2.92
N LYS A 357 -12.96 14.38 2.15
CA LYS A 357 -13.66 15.16 1.12
C LYS A 357 -13.73 14.46 -0.24
N GLY A 358 -13.04 13.34 -0.40
CA GLY A 358 -12.95 12.59 -1.66
C GLY A 358 -11.52 12.47 -2.18
N ILE A 359 -11.41 12.20 -3.48
CA ILE A 359 -10.15 12.02 -4.21
C ILE A 359 -9.90 13.24 -5.10
N PHE A 360 -8.65 13.70 -5.15
CA PHE A 360 -8.23 14.85 -5.93
C PHE A 360 -7.03 14.49 -6.81
N LEU A 361 -7.11 14.79 -8.10
CA LEU A 361 -5.99 14.73 -9.04
C LEU A 361 -5.48 16.16 -9.28
N ASN A 362 -4.23 16.42 -8.90
CA ASN A 362 -3.61 17.75 -9.03
C ASN A 362 -4.48 18.86 -8.44
N GLY A 363 -5.07 18.62 -7.26
CA GLY A 363 -5.96 19.54 -6.55
C GLY A 363 -7.39 19.63 -7.10
N LYS A 364 -7.72 18.94 -8.21
CA LYS A 364 -9.08 18.90 -8.77
C LYS A 364 -9.80 17.64 -8.32
N SER A 365 -11.02 17.79 -7.81
CA SER A 365 -11.85 16.65 -7.40
C SER A 365 -12.12 15.71 -8.59
N VAL A 366 -12.02 14.41 -8.34
CA VAL A 366 -12.36 13.35 -9.29
C VAL A 366 -13.44 12.45 -8.69
N TYR A 367 -14.42 12.06 -9.49
CA TYR A 367 -15.54 11.24 -9.03
C TYR A 367 -15.18 9.76 -9.12
N THR A 368 -14.93 9.13 -7.97
CA THR A 368 -14.66 7.69 -7.88
C THR A 368 -15.83 6.88 -7.35
N GLU A 369 -16.83 7.52 -6.75
CA GLU A 369 -17.99 6.88 -6.09
C GLU A 369 -19.01 6.29 -7.09
N ARG A 370 -18.91 6.66 -8.36
CA ARG A 370 -19.76 6.11 -9.43
C ARG A 370 -18.94 5.15 -10.29
N PHE A 371 -19.47 3.95 -10.48
CA PHE A 371 -18.86 3.00 -11.39
C PHE A 371 -18.94 3.49 -12.85
N ILE A 372 -17.82 3.42 -13.56
CA ILE A 372 -17.69 3.76 -14.97
C ILE A 372 -17.19 2.54 -15.73
N SER A 373 -18.08 1.93 -16.52
CA SER A 373 -17.75 0.79 -17.37
C SER A 373 -16.76 1.16 -18.49
N ASN A 374 -16.09 0.19 -19.09
CA ASN A 374 -15.22 0.41 -20.24
C ASN A 374 -15.95 1.04 -21.43
N LYS A 375 -17.22 0.64 -21.65
CA LYS A 375 -18.08 1.22 -22.70
C LYS A 375 -18.35 2.71 -22.47
N GLU A 376 -18.46 3.12 -21.21
CA GLU A 376 -18.66 4.52 -20.86
C GLU A 376 -17.35 5.31 -20.89
N TYR A 377 -16.30 4.76 -20.30
CA TYR A 377 -14.95 5.31 -20.36
C TYR A 377 -14.51 5.60 -21.80
N SER A 378 -14.70 4.66 -22.74
CA SER A 378 -14.33 4.87 -24.14
C SER A 378 -15.09 6.02 -24.80
N LYS A 379 -16.33 6.31 -24.39
CA LYS A 379 -17.11 7.43 -24.94
C LYS A 379 -16.58 8.79 -24.52
N ALA A 380 -15.90 8.88 -23.38
CA ALA A 380 -15.36 10.14 -22.90
C ALA A 380 -14.27 10.73 -23.81
N PHE A 381 -13.55 9.87 -24.53
CA PHE A 381 -12.47 10.28 -25.45
C PHE A 381 -12.94 10.42 -26.91
N ILE A 382 -14.10 9.85 -27.27
CA ILE A 382 -14.65 9.93 -28.63
C ILE A 382 -15.18 11.34 -28.95
N ASN A 383 -15.41 12.19 -27.94
CA ASN A 383 -15.91 13.55 -28.16
C ASN A 383 -14.82 14.61 -28.44
N GLU A 384 -13.52 14.27 -28.34
CA GLU A 384 -12.41 15.21 -28.64
C GLU A 384 -11.71 14.96 -29.98
N GLU A 385 -11.99 13.85 -30.66
CA GLU A 385 -11.53 13.58 -32.04
C GLU A 385 -12.73 13.27 -32.95
N ILE A 386 -13.41 14.33 -33.40
CA ILE A 386 -14.04 14.33 -34.72
C ILE A 386 -13.32 15.40 -35.54
N GLU A 387 -12.03 15.19 -35.79
CA GLU A 387 -11.60 15.30 -37.18
C GLU A 387 -11.95 13.94 -37.77
N GLU A 388 -12.90 13.93 -38.72
CA GLU A 388 -13.13 12.76 -39.55
C GLU A 388 -11.80 12.40 -40.21
N GLU A 389 -11.06 11.44 -39.65
CA GLU A 389 -10.19 10.61 -40.47
C GLU A 389 -11.12 10.00 -41.51
N ASP A 390 -11.07 10.58 -42.71
CA ASP A 390 -11.56 9.98 -43.93
C ASP A 390 -11.09 8.53 -43.94
N LYS A 391 -11.95 7.63 -43.45
CA LYS A 391 -11.83 6.21 -43.69
C LYS A 391 -12.06 6.06 -45.19
N VAL A 392 -10.99 6.26 -45.96
CA VAL A 392 -10.93 5.89 -47.37
C VAL A 392 -11.31 4.42 -47.38
N SER A 393 -12.55 4.14 -47.79
CA SER A 393 -13.06 2.80 -47.77
C SER A 393 -12.22 1.98 -48.73
N LEU A 394 -11.39 1.08 -48.20
CA LEU A 394 -10.67 0.07 -48.99
C LEU A 394 -11.63 -0.93 -49.66
N SER A 395 -12.95 -0.78 -49.47
CA SER A 395 -13.97 -1.60 -50.13
C SER A 395 -13.97 -1.43 -51.65
N ALA A 396 -13.69 -0.23 -52.16
CA ALA A 396 -13.59 0.03 -53.59
C ALA A 396 -12.28 -0.53 -54.18
N PHE A 397 -11.16 -0.41 -53.45
CA PHE A 397 -9.86 -0.95 -53.85
C PHE A 397 -9.85 -2.49 -53.85
N ASN A 398 -10.46 -3.12 -52.84
CA ASN A 398 -10.62 -4.57 -52.75
C ASN A 398 -11.56 -5.12 -53.83
N LYS A 399 -12.62 -4.40 -54.22
CA LYS A 399 -13.47 -4.77 -55.37
C LYS A 399 -12.70 -4.71 -56.70
N GLY A 400 -11.84 -3.71 -56.89
CA GLY A 400 -11.01 -3.59 -58.09
C GLY A 400 -10.05 -4.76 -58.25
N ILE A 401 -9.30 -5.09 -57.20
CA ILE A 401 -8.38 -6.23 -57.19
C ILE A 401 -9.14 -7.54 -57.44
N PHE A 402 -10.26 -7.77 -56.74
CA PHE A 402 -11.06 -8.99 -56.91
C PHE A 402 -11.59 -9.14 -58.34
N THR A 403 -12.02 -8.04 -58.97
CA THR A 403 -12.52 -8.05 -60.35
C THR A 403 -11.41 -8.37 -61.35
N ILE A 404 -10.22 -7.80 -61.18
CA ILE A 404 -9.06 -8.07 -62.03
C ILE A 404 -8.63 -9.54 -61.91
N THR A 405 -8.59 -10.08 -60.69
CA THR A 405 -8.27 -11.50 -60.46
C THR A 405 -9.29 -12.42 -61.11
N LEU A 406 -10.59 -12.09 -61.04
CA LEU A 406 -11.65 -12.88 -61.68
C LEU A 406 -11.50 -12.89 -63.21
N ILE A 407 -11.19 -11.74 -63.82
CA ILE A 407 -10.96 -11.63 -65.27
C ILE A 407 -9.75 -12.47 -65.68
N ALA A 408 -8.65 -12.41 -64.93
CA ALA A 408 -7.47 -13.22 -65.22
C ALA A 408 -7.78 -14.73 -65.18
N ILE A 409 -8.55 -15.18 -64.18
CA ILE A 409 -9.00 -16.59 -64.08
C ILE A 409 -9.85 -16.98 -65.29
N CYS A 410 -10.81 -16.15 -65.69
CA CYS A 410 -11.63 -16.41 -66.87
C CYS A 410 -10.80 -16.54 -68.16
N ILE A 411 -9.80 -15.68 -68.34
CA ILE A 411 -8.87 -15.74 -69.49
C ILE A 411 -8.09 -17.06 -69.47
N PHE A 412 -7.57 -17.48 -68.31
CA PHE A 412 -6.88 -18.77 -68.18
C PHE A 412 -7.79 -19.96 -68.50
N ILE A 413 -9.04 -19.93 -68.06
CA ILE A 413 -10.03 -20.97 -68.38
C ILE A 413 -10.30 -21.01 -69.89
N ILE A 414 -10.46 -19.87 -70.55
CA ILE A 414 -10.65 -19.79 -72.00
C ILE A 414 -9.43 -20.37 -72.74
N PHE A 415 -8.21 -20.00 -72.33
CA PHE A 415 -6.99 -20.58 -72.89
C PHE A 415 -6.92 -22.09 -72.66
N PHE A 416 -7.28 -22.57 -71.49
CA PHE A 416 -7.31 -24.00 -71.18
C PHE A 416 -8.29 -24.77 -72.09
N PHE A 417 -9.50 -24.24 -72.30
CA PHE A 417 -10.48 -24.87 -73.19
C PHE A 417 -10.05 -24.80 -74.67
N ASN A 418 -9.46 -23.69 -75.10
CA ASN A 418 -8.92 -23.57 -76.46
C ASN A 418 -7.72 -24.50 -76.69
N SER A 419 -6.80 -24.59 -75.73
CA SER A 419 -5.69 -25.57 -75.76
C SER A 419 -6.25 -26.98 -75.87
N ARG A 420 -7.20 -27.35 -75.00
CA ARG A 420 -7.83 -28.67 -75.02
C ARG A 420 -8.57 -28.96 -76.33
N ARG A 421 -9.17 -27.95 -76.97
CA ARG A 421 -9.83 -28.08 -78.28
C ARG A 421 -8.82 -28.27 -79.41
N ILE A 422 -7.69 -27.56 -79.37
CA ILE A 422 -6.57 -27.71 -80.31
C ILE A 422 -5.93 -29.09 -80.15
N ASP A 423 -5.66 -29.51 -78.91
CA ASP A 423 -5.06 -30.82 -78.61
C ASP A 423 -5.98 -31.97 -79.04
N LYS A 424 -7.30 -31.86 -78.79
CA LYS A 424 -8.27 -32.83 -79.34
C LYS A 424 -8.25 -32.89 -80.86
N LYS A 425 -8.16 -31.75 -81.56
CA LYS A 425 -8.08 -31.72 -83.04
C LYS A 425 -6.76 -32.25 -83.59
N LYS A 426 -5.67 -32.15 -82.81
CA LYS A 426 -4.31 -32.52 -83.23
C LYS A 426 -3.96 -33.98 -82.93
N TYR A 427 -4.51 -34.56 -81.86
CA TYR A 427 -4.15 -35.90 -81.38
C TYR A 427 -5.29 -36.93 -81.43
N PHE A 428 -6.55 -36.51 -81.65
CA PHE A 428 -7.69 -37.42 -81.81
C PHE A 428 -8.38 -37.17 -83.16
N LYS A 429 -7.65 -37.49 -84.24
CA LYS A 429 -8.21 -37.69 -85.57
C LYS A 429 -8.24 -39.17 -85.87
#